data_AF-I8T3S6-F1
#
_entry.id   AF-I8T3S6-F1
#
_cell.length_a   1.000
_cell.length_b   1.000
_cell.length_c   1.000
_cell.angle_alpha   90.00
_cell.angle_beta   90.00
_cell.angle_gamma   90.00
#
_symmetry.space_group_name_H-M   'P 1'
#
loop_
_entity.id
_entity.type
_entity.pdbx_description
1 polymer ?
#
loop_
_entity_poly.entity_id
_entity_poly.type
_entity_poly.pdbx_seq_one_letter_code
_entity_poly.pdbx_strand_id
1 'polypeptide(L)'
;MDAAAREFREETGFDVGAGPFIPLGTVRQPGGKLVEAWAVEFDLDERELVSNSLMIEWPPGSGMQRRFPEVDRGAWFSLKDANAKLLKGQLRLLDHFGKAVPA
;
A
#
# COMPACT_ATOMS: atom_id res chain seq x y z
N MET A 1 -0.92 15.18 -0.58
CA MET A 1 0.15 14.31 -0.03
C MET A 1 -0.18 13.86 1.39
N ASP A 2 -0.68 14.76 2.26
CA ASP A 2 -1.03 14.46 3.66
C ASP A 2 -1.91 13.22 3.83
N ALA A 3 -2.86 13.00 2.91
CA ALA A 3 -3.65 11.77 2.88
C ALA A 3 -2.78 10.52 2.68
N ALA A 4 -1.86 10.50 1.71
CA ALA A 4 -1.02 9.33 1.44
C ALA A 4 -0.10 8.98 2.63
N ALA A 5 0.48 9.99 3.29
CA ALA A 5 1.32 9.78 4.46
C ALA A 5 0.50 9.26 5.67
N ARG A 6 -0.68 9.85 5.91
CA ARG A 6 -1.59 9.39 6.96
C ARG A 6 -2.06 7.95 6.72
N GLU A 7 -2.51 7.63 5.51
CA GLU A 7 -2.98 6.28 5.15
C GLU A 7 -1.84 5.26 5.22
N PHE A 8 -0.62 5.60 4.78
CA PHE A 8 0.54 4.74 4.95
C PHE A 8 0.78 4.40 6.41
N ARG A 9 0.70 5.39 7.30
CA ARG A 9 0.83 5.17 8.75
C ARG A 9 -0.32 4.33 9.32
N GLU A 10 -1.55 4.56 8.87
CA GLU A 10 -2.74 3.81 9.31
C GLU A 10 -2.67 2.34 8.88
N GLU A 11 -2.15 2.05 7.69
CA GLU A 11 -2.10 0.69 7.13
C GLU A 11 -0.83 -0.07 7.44
N THR A 12 0.25 0.62 7.80
CA THR A 12 1.55 -0.03 8.05
C THR A 12 2.11 0.21 9.44
N GLY A 13 1.64 1.24 10.15
CA GLY A 13 2.17 1.67 11.44
C GLY A 13 3.37 2.61 11.36
N PHE A 14 3.99 2.76 10.18
CA PHE A 14 5.21 3.55 10.01
C PHE A 14 4.92 5.02 9.70
N ASP A 15 5.68 5.91 10.33
CA ASP A 15 5.65 7.34 10.07
C ASP A 15 6.87 7.75 9.23
N VAL A 16 6.63 8.01 7.96
CA VAL A 16 7.65 8.45 6.98
C VAL A 16 7.88 9.97 7.01
N GLY A 17 7.24 10.68 7.95
CA GLY A 17 7.37 12.12 8.11
C GLY A 17 7.01 12.92 6.85
N ALA A 18 7.79 13.95 6.57
CA ALA A 18 7.59 14.84 5.42
C ALA A 18 8.33 14.40 4.14
N GLY A 19 8.95 13.22 4.13
CA GLY A 19 9.70 12.71 2.97
C GLY A 19 11.12 13.29 2.86
N PRO A 20 11.82 12.92 1.78
CA PRO A 20 11.47 13.39 0.45
C PRO A 20 10.59 12.41 -0.34
N PHE A 21 9.41 12.86 -0.75
CA PHE A 21 8.49 12.07 -1.57
C PHE A 21 8.72 12.30 -3.06
N ILE A 22 8.86 11.22 -3.81
CA ILE A 22 9.04 11.20 -5.26
C ILE A 22 7.68 10.86 -5.91
N PRO A 23 7.07 11.74 -6.72
CA PRO A 23 5.79 11.46 -7.34
C PRO A 23 5.92 10.34 -8.39
N LEU A 24 5.07 9.31 -8.27
CA LEU A 24 4.94 8.24 -9.27
C LEU A 24 3.77 8.50 -10.22
N GLY A 25 3.03 9.59 -10.01
CA GLY A 25 1.89 10.00 -10.84
C GLY A 25 0.59 9.25 -10.54
N THR A 26 -0.36 9.37 -11.47
CA THR A 26 -1.74 8.88 -11.29
C THR A 26 -2.08 7.80 -12.30
N VAL A 27 -2.73 6.73 -11.83
CA VAL A 27 -3.26 5.64 -12.65
C VAL A 27 -4.76 5.50 -12.47
N ARG A 28 -5.46 5.12 -13.55
CA ARG A 28 -6.90 4.83 -13.53
C ARG A 28 -7.12 3.32 -13.53
N GLN A 29 -7.83 2.82 -12.52
CA GLN A 29 -8.19 1.40 -12.42
C GLN A 29 -9.45 1.09 -13.24
N PRO A 30 -9.72 -0.20 -13.57
CA PRO A 30 -10.88 -0.60 -14.39
C PRO A 30 -12.24 -0.11 -13.87
N GLY A 31 -12.41 -0.03 -12.55
CA GLY A 31 -13.62 0.50 -11.92
C GLY A 31 -13.75 2.04 -11.96
N GLY A 32 -12.85 2.75 -12.63
CA GLY A 32 -12.85 4.21 -12.73
C GLY A 32 -12.11 4.94 -11.62
N LYS A 33 -11.76 4.26 -10.51
CA LYS A 33 -10.97 4.82 -9.41
C LYS A 33 -9.63 5.36 -9.93
N LEU A 34 -9.30 6.60 -9.56
CA LEU A 34 -7.98 7.19 -9.73
C LEU A 34 -7.13 6.88 -8.49
N VAL A 35 -5.89 6.48 -8.71
CA VAL A 35 -4.89 6.24 -7.65
C VAL A 35 -3.67 7.08 -7.98
N GLU A 36 -3.32 7.97 -7.07
CA GLU A 36 -2.09 8.74 -7.09
C GLU A 36 -1.12 8.14 -6.09
N ALA A 37 0.16 8.03 -6.46
CA ALA A 37 1.17 7.39 -5.63
C ALA A 37 2.49 8.18 -5.61
N TRP A 38 3.21 7.99 -4.52
CA TRP A 38 4.55 8.54 -4.28
C TRP A 38 5.45 7.43 -3.76
N ALA A 39 6.75 7.54 -4.03
CA ALA A 39 7.80 6.75 -3.40
C ALA A 39 8.50 7.59 -2.34
N VAL A 40 9.01 6.93 -1.31
CA VAL A 40 9.88 7.52 -0.29
C VAL A 40 10.90 6.46 0.08
N GLU A 41 12.16 6.88 0.23
CA GLU A 41 13.20 6.00 0.77
C GLU A 41 13.12 6.01 2.29
N PHE A 42 12.96 4.82 2.88
CA PHE A 42 12.79 4.66 4.31
C PHE A 42 13.27 3.27 4.72
N ASP A 43 14.05 3.20 5.79
CA ASP A 43 14.49 1.92 6.37
C ASP A 43 13.35 1.35 7.21
N LEU A 44 12.82 0.20 6.80
CA LEU A 44 11.59 -0.39 7.33
C LEU A 44 11.72 -1.91 7.39
N ASP A 45 11.50 -2.45 8.58
CA ASP A 45 11.37 -3.88 8.81
C ASP A 45 9.91 -4.30 8.61
N GLU A 46 9.63 -5.11 7.59
CA GLU A 46 8.27 -5.53 7.25
C GLU A 46 7.58 -6.33 8.37
N ARG A 47 8.36 -6.84 9.32
CA ARG A 47 7.87 -7.63 10.47
C ARG A 47 7.27 -6.75 11.54
N GLU A 48 7.56 -5.45 11.53
CA GLU A 48 7.00 -4.46 12.46
C GLU A 48 5.69 -3.85 11.95
N LEU A 49 5.18 -4.31 10.79
CA LEU A 49 3.95 -3.81 10.20
C LEU A 49 2.76 -4.05 11.13
N VAL A 50 2.05 -2.97 11.46
CA VAL A 50 0.79 -3.00 12.23
C VAL A 50 -0.25 -2.15 11.51
N SER A 51 -1.25 -2.81 10.95
CA SER A 51 -2.37 -2.17 10.26
C SER A 51 -3.54 -1.89 11.20
N ASN A 52 -4.31 -0.85 10.87
CA ASN A 52 -5.64 -0.64 11.42
C ASN A 52 -6.52 -1.88 11.25
N SER A 53 -7.51 -2.00 12.13
CA SER A 53 -8.41 -3.16 12.13
C SER A 53 -9.80 -2.79 11.70
N LEU A 54 -10.40 -3.64 10.86
CA LEU A 54 -11.80 -3.61 10.50
C LEU A 54 -12.61 -4.66 11.27
N MET A 55 -13.91 -4.42 11.37
CA MET A 55 -14.88 -5.37 11.87
C MET A 55 -15.62 -5.99 10.70
N ILE A 56 -15.62 -7.32 10.61
CA ILE A 56 -16.41 -8.06 9.63
C ILE A 56 -17.19 -9.16 10.31
N GLU A 57 -18.31 -9.55 9.70
CA GLU A 57 -19.02 -10.74 10.12
C GLU A 57 -18.23 -12.00 9.76
N TRP A 58 -17.92 -12.84 10.75
CA TRP A 58 -17.17 -14.07 10.50
C TRP A 58 -17.48 -15.20 11.51
N PRO A 59 -17.81 -16.42 11.06
CA PRO A 59 -17.96 -16.84 9.66
C PRO A 59 -19.12 -16.15 8.93
N PRO A 60 -19.11 -16.09 7.58
CA PRO A 60 -20.16 -15.42 6.83
C PRO A 60 -21.55 -16.02 7.13
N GLY A 61 -22.54 -15.18 7.41
CA GLY A 61 -23.92 -15.58 7.73
C GLY A 61 -24.16 -15.96 9.19
N SER A 62 -23.18 -15.77 10.08
CA SER A 62 -23.29 -16.07 11.52
C SER A 62 -23.88 -14.93 12.36
N GLY A 63 -23.95 -13.71 11.83
CA GLY A 63 -24.28 -12.50 12.60
C GLY A 63 -23.21 -12.09 13.63
N MET A 64 -22.11 -12.83 13.75
CA MET A 64 -21.05 -12.56 14.71
C MET A 64 -19.97 -11.65 14.12
N GLN A 65 -19.78 -10.48 14.72
CA GLN A 65 -18.75 -9.53 14.33
C GLN A 65 -17.39 -9.90 14.94
N ARG A 66 -16.34 -9.89 14.12
CA ARG A 66 -14.95 -10.14 14.52
C ARG A 66 -14.02 -9.07 13.97
N ARG A 67 -12.92 -8.84 14.70
CA ARG A 67 -11.90 -7.85 14.36
C ARG A 67 -10.74 -8.50 13.62
N PHE A 68 -10.33 -7.91 12.51
CA PHE A 68 -9.17 -8.33 11.72
C PHE A 68 -8.35 -7.11 11.29
N PRO A 69 -7.02 -7.23 11.16
CA PRO A 69 -6.22 -6.18 10.53
C PRO A 69 -6.62 -6.06 9.04
N GLU A 70 -6.54 -4.85 8.49
CA GLU A 70 -6.77 -4.62 7.05
C GLU A 70 -5.61 -5.19 6.22
N VAL A 71 -4.37 -5.03 6.71
CA VAL A 71 -3.19 -5.72 6.20
C VAL A 71 -2.67 -6.70 7.26
N ASP A 72 -2.68 -7.99 6.91
CA ASP A 72 -2.21 -9.06 7.79
C ASP A 72 -0.69 -9.27 7.73
N ARG A 73 -0.04 -8.90 6.62
CA ARG A 73 1.39 -9.10 6.41
C ARG A 73 2.01 -8.17 5.37
N GLY A 74 3.20 -7.66 5.69
CA GLY A 74 4.11 -6.99 4.74
C GLY A 74 5.21 -7.92 4.22
N ALA A 75 5.78 -7.60 3.06
CA ALA A 75 6.97 -8.24 2.53
C ALA A 75 7.62 -7.37 1.45
N TRP A 76 8.95 -7.45 1.36
CA TRP A 76 9.72 -6.84 0.28
C TRP A 76 9.72 -7.72 -0.96
N PHE A 77 9.67 -7.07 -2.14
CA PHE A 77 9.62 -7.75 -3.43
C PHE A 77 10.53 -7.06 -4.43
N SER A 78 11.13 -7.85 -5.33
CA SER A 78 11.70 -7.30 -6.55
C SER A 78 10.60 -6.69 -7.43
N LEU A 79 10.94 -5.77 -8.33
CA LEU A 79 9.96 -5.23 -9.29
C LEU A 79 9.29 -6.33 -10.13
N LYS A 80 10.05 -7.39 -10.44
CA LYS A 80 9.53 -8.56 -11.14
C LYS A 80 8.47 -9.30 -10.32
N ASP A 81 8.73 -9.53 -9.04
CA ASP A 81 7.78 -10.24 -8.17
C ASP A 81 6.56 -9.38 -7.83
N ALA A 82 6.77 -8.08 -7.63
CA ALA A 82 5.69 -7.11 -7.42
C ALA A 82 4.71 -7.08 -8.60
N ASN A 83 5.22 -7.18 -9.84
CA ASN A 83 4.39 -7.22 -11.05
C ASN A 83 3.38 -8.38 -11.04
N ALA A 84 3.76 -9.54 -10.51
CA ALA A 84 2.89 -10.70 -10.41
C ALA A 84 1.86 -10.62 -9.27
N LYS A 85 2.08 -9.73 -8.28
CA LYS A 85 1.26 -9.64 -7.06
C LYS A 85 0.32 -8.44 -7.04
N LEU A 86 0.65 -7.38 -7.77
CA LEU A 86 -0.11 -6.13 -7.76
C LEU A 86 -1.37 -6.22 -8.64
N LEU A 87 -2.38 -5.40 -8.33
CA LEU A 87 -3.57 -5.28 -9.17
C LEU A 87 -3.19 -4.79 -10.57
N LYS A 88 -3.81 -5.37 -11.61
CA LYS A 88 -3.52 -5.01 -13.02
C LYS A 88 -3.59 -3.50 -13.29
N GLY A 89 -4.55 -2.80 -12.67
CA GLY A 89 -4.73 -1.36 -12.82
C GLY A 89 -3.65 -0.50 -12.16
N GLN A 90 -2.80 -1.09 -11.31
CA GLN A 90 -1.70 -0.43 -10.61
C GLN A 90 -0.33 -0.74 -11.19
N LEU A 91 -0.20 -1.71 -12.10
CA LEU A 91 1.11 -2.15 -12.64
C LEU A 91 1.94 -1.01 -13.24
N ARG A 92 1.29 -0.01 -13.84
CA ARG A 92 1.97 1.17 -14.39
C ARG A 92 2.73 1.97 -13.33
N LEU A 93 2.35 1.88 -12.06
CA LEU A 93 3.09 2.52 -10.96
C LEU A 93 4.47 1.89 -10.78
N LEU A 94 4.65 0.60 -11.06
CA LEU A 94 5.97 -0.05 -11.03
C LEU A 94 6.87 0.47 -12.16
N ASP A 95 6.31 0.69 -13.35
CA ASP A 95 7.04 1.29 -14.46
C ASP A 95 7.46 2.74 -14.15
N HIS A 96 6.59 3.49 -13.48
CA HIS A 96 6.89 4.85 -13.05
C HIS A 96 7.96 4.85 -11.94
N PHE A 97 7.87 3.93 -10.99
CA PHE A 97 8.88 3.74 -9.93
C PHE A 97 10.26 3.46 -10.51
N GLY A 98 10.39 2.46 -11.40
CA GLY A 98 11.69 2.10 -11.99
C GLY A 98 12.32 3.19 -12.86
N LYS A 99 11.56 4.21 -13.28
CA LYS A 99 12.08 5.39 -13.98
C LYS A 99 12.44 6.54 -13.04
N ALA A 100 11.71 6.67 -11.93
CA ALA A 100 11.82 7.79 -11.01
C ALA A 100 12.82 7.55 -9.87
N VAL A 101 13.02 6.29 -9.49
CA VAL A 101 13.92 5.87 -8.41
C VAL A 101 15.06 5.07 -9.02
N PRO A 102 16.31 5.58 -8.98
CA PRO A 102 17.47 4.84 -9.44
C PRO A 102 17.72 3.61 -8.54
N ALA A 103 18.29 2.56 -9.12
CA ALA A 103 18.66 1.32 -8.41
C ALA A 103 19.90 1.48 -7.54
#